data_AF-A0A1A8C4C8-F1
#
_entry.id   AF-A0A1A8C4C8-F1
#
_cell.length_a   1.000
_cell.length_b   1.000
_cell.length_c   1.000
_cell.angle_alpha   90.00
_cell.angle_beta   90.00
_cell.angle_gamma   90.00
#
_symmetry.space_group_name_H-M   'P 1'
#
loop_
_entity.id
_entity.type
_entity.pdbx_description
1 polymer ?
#
loop_
_entity_poly.entity_id
_entity_poly.type
_entity_poly.pdbx_seq_one_letter_code
_entity_poly.pdbx_strand_id
1 'polypeptide(L)'
;MVCVCLKMEELLGAMEKVKQELESMRAKLASTQQSLCEKEAHLTTLRAERRKHLEEVLEMKQEALLAAISEKDANIALLELSSSKKKKTQEEVSQLKREKDRLVQQLKQQTQNRMKLMADNYEDDHLRTAPDQTNHKPSPDQMIPPLLALSQTRSKLKLYIAHLTDLCHDRDPSILSMLTPPSHYHHGDPEDWEEDLQKMTVEQLERELEVCEKESGELQEYANLVLQQISDYCPDILEQVVNALEESC
;
A
#
# COMPACT_ATOMS: atom_id res chain seq x y z
N MET A 1 -20.73 52.90 -47.62
CA MET A 1 -19.44 52.16 -47.75
C MET A 1 -18.46 52.54 -46.64
N VAL A 2 -18.02 53.80 -46.50
CA VAL A 2 -16.99 54.20 -45.51
C VAL A 2 -17.33 53.85 -44.05
N CYS A 3 -18.57 54.08 -43.60
CA CYS A 3 -19.01 53.74 -42.23
C CYS A 3 -18.99 52.22 -41.94
N VAL A 4 -19.24 51.39 -42.96
CA VAL A 4 -19.20 49.92 -42.84
C VAL A 4 -17.75 49.44 -42.73
N CYS A 5 -16.83 50.05 -43.49
CA CYS A 5 -15.40 49.74 -43.41
C CYS A 5 -14.81 50.08 -42.03
N LEU A 6 -15.14 51.25 -41.48
CA LEU A 6 -14.71 51.66 -40.13
C LEU A 6 -15.22 50.68 -39.05
N LYS A 7 -16.49 50.24 -39.16
CA LYS A 7 -17.05 49.27 -38.21
C LYS A 7 -16.37 47.90 -38.29
N MET A 8 -15.97 47.48 -39.49
CA MET A 8 -15.24 46.24 -39.73
C MET A 8 -13.82 46.29 -39.14
N GLU A 9 -13.11 47.42 -39.31
CA GLU A 9 -11.78 47.64 -38.75
C GLU A 9 -11.80 47.68 -37.21
N GLU A 10 -12.79 48.34 -36.60
CA GLU A 10 -13.00 48.32 -35.14
C GLU A 10 -13.22 46.89 -34.62
N LEU A 11 -14.04 46.09 -35.32
CA LEU A 11 -14.35 44.72 -34.91
C LEU A 11 -13.11 43.80 -35.04
N LEU A 12 -12.34 43.94 -36.12
CA LEU A 12 -11.07 43.22 -36.30
C LEU A 12 -10.07 43.58 -35.19
N GLY A 13 -9.96 44.86 -34.84
CA GLY A 13 -9.10 45.31 -33.73
C GLY A 13 -9.55 44.78 -32.37
N ALA A 14 -10.87 44.70 -32.12
CA ALA A 14 -11.41 44.11 -30.90
C ALA A 14 -11.15 42.59 -30.84
N MET A 15 -11.33 41.88 -31.96
CA MET A 15 -11.05 40.45 -32.06
C MET A 15 -9.57 40.12 -31.80
N GLU A 16 -8.65 40.91 -32.33
CA GLU A 16 -7.22 40.73 -32.10
C GLU A 16 -6.84 40.96 -30.63
N LYS A 17 -7.45 41.94 -29.95
CA LYS A 17 -7.26 42.15 -28.51
C LYS A 17 -7.74 40.96 -27.68
N VAL A 18 -8.94 40.43 -27.98
CA VAL A 18 -9.47 39.24 -27.28
C VAL A 18 -8.57 38.03 -27.50
N LYS A 19 -8.03 37.86 -28.71
CA LYS A 19 -7.07 36.79 -29.02
C LYS A 19 -5.79 36.91 -28.19
N GLN A 20 -5.22 38.12 -28.10
CA GLN A 20 -4.03 38.38 -27.27
C GLN A 20 -4.30 38.17 -25.77
N GLU A 21 -5.46 38.59 -25.28
CA GLU A 21 -5.87 38.34 -23.89
C GLU A 21 -6.03 36.84 -23.61
N LEU A 22 -6.62 36.09 -24.54
CA LEU A 22 -6.75 34.63 -24.43
C LEU A 22 -5.39 33.93 -24.40
N GLU A 23 -4.44 34.34 -25.26
CA GLU A 23 -3.08 33.82 -25.25
C GLU A 23 -2.35 34.16 -23.94
N SER A 24 -2.52 35.37 -23.43
CA SER A 24 -1.99 35.78 -22.12
C SER A 24 -2.57 34.94 -20.97
N MET A 25 -3.88 34.69 -20.98
CA MET A 25 -4.54 33.85 -19.98
C MET A 25 -4.05 32.40 -20.05
N ARG A 26 -3.89 31.84 -21.25
CA ARG A 26 -3.32 30.49 -21.44
C ARG A 26 -1.91 30.37 -20.86
N ALA A 27 -1.05 31.36 -21.12
CA ALA A 27 0.30 31.37 -20.57
C ALA A 27 0.31 31.44 -19.03
N LYS A 28 -0.56 32.27 -18.44
CA LYS A 28 -0.73 32.34 -16.98
C LYS A 28 -1.24 31.03 -16.40
N LEU A 29 -2.23 30.41 -17.03
CA LEU A 29 -2.77 29.12 -16.60
C LEU A 29 -1.69 28.04 -16.60
N ALA A 30 -0.90 27.94 -17.68
CA ALA A 30 0.21 27.00 -17.78
C ALA A 30 1.25 27.24 -16.67
N SER A 31 1.59 28.50 -16.40
CA SER A 31 2.53 28.85 -15.32
C SER A 31 1.99 28.47 -13.93
N THR A 32 0.69 28.68 -13.68
CA THR A 32 0.08 28.28 -12.39
C THR A 32 0.02 26.77 -12.24
N GLN A 33 -0.26 26.03 -13.32
CA GLN A 33 -0.32 24.58 -13.30
C GLN A 33 1.06 23.96 -13.06
N GLN A 34 2.10 24.51 -13.69
CA GLN A 34 3.48 24.11 -13.43
C GLN A 34 3.86 24.33 -11.96
N SER A 35 3.51 25.49 -11.40
CA SER A 35 3.79 25.76 -9.98
C SER A 35 3.03 24.83 -9.04
N LEU A 36 1.79 24.46 -9.39
CA LEU A 36 1.01 23.49 -8.61
C LEU A 36 1.68 22.11 -8.61
N CYS A 37 2.07 21.62 -9.79
CA CYS A 37 2.76 20.33 -9.93
C CYS A 37 4.07 20.30 -9.13
N GLU A 38 4.85 21.38 -9.14
CA GLU A 38 6.07 21.49 -8.33
C GLU A 38 5.78 21.42 -6.82
N LYS A 39 4.67 22.03 -6.37
CA LYS A 39 4.25 21.97 -4.96
C LYS A 39 3.76 20.58 -4.57
N GLU A 40 3.04 19.89 -5.45
CA GLU A 40 2.58 18.52 -5.24
C GLU A 40 3.74 17.53 -5.15
N ALA A 41 4.72 17.66 -6.07
CA ALA A 41 5.96 16.89 -6.01
C ALA A 41 6.71 17.16 -4.69
N HIS A 42 6.82 18.42 -4.28
CA HIS A 42 7.49 18.76 -3.02
C HIS A 42 6.76 18.21 -1.79
N LEU A 43 5.42 18.25 -1.75
CA LEU A 43 4.62 17.66 -0.68
C LEU A 43 4.81 16.15 -0.60
N THR A 44 4.89 15.47 -1.75
CA THR A 44 5.15 14.04 -1.83
C THR A 44 6.52 13.69 -1.25
N THR A 45 7.56 14.45 -1.61
CA THR A 45 8.90 14.30 -1.01
C THR A 45 8.88 14.51 0.50
N LEU A 46 8.26 15.60 0.98
CA LEU A 46 8.17 15.88 2.43
C LEU A 46 7.43 14.79 3.21
N ARG A 47 6.39 14.18 2.62
CA ARG A 47 5.69 13.03 3.22
C ARG A 47 6.61 11.83 3.32
N ALA A 48 7.35 11.50 2.26
CA ALA A 48 8.31 10.40 2.27
C ALA A 48 9.42 10.62 3.31
N GLU A 49 9.98 11.83 3.36
CA GLU A 49 10.96 12.21 4.39
C GLU A 49 10.40 12.06 5.79
N ARG A 50 9.19 12.56 6.05
CA ARG A 50 8.53 12.43 7.36
C ARG A 50 8.38 10.97 7.79
N ARG A 51 8.03 10.07 6.87
CA ARG A 51 7.93 8.62 7.13
C ARG A 51 9.30 8.04 7.51
N LYS A 52 10.32 8.34 6.71
CA LYS A 52 11.69 7.91 6.99
C LYS A 52 12.18 8.37 8.36
N HIS A 53 11.94 9.63 8.73
CA HIS A 53 12.31 10.15 10.04
C HIS A 53 11.54 9.44 11.17
N LEU A 54 10.27 9.10 10.95
CA LEU A 54 9.49 8.35 11.93
C LEU A 54 10.05 6.93 12.14
N GLU A 55 10.42 6.24 11.06
CA GLU A 55 11.10 4.94 11.10
C GLU A 55 12.41 5.03 11.90
N GLU A 56 13.29 5.97 11.55
CA GLU A 56 14.58 6.19 12.23
C GLU A 56 14.41 6.44 13.73
N VAL A 57 13.46 7.31 14.12
CA VAL A 57 13.19 7.60 15.54
C VAL A 57 12.68 6.37 16.29
N LEU A 58 11.82 5.56 15.66
CA LEU A 58 11.30 4.35 16.28
C LEU A 58 12.38 3.27 16.44
N GLU A 59 13.29 3.16 15.47
CA GLU A 59 14.46 2.28 15.53
C GLU A 59 15.41 2.71 16.64
N MET A 60 15.81 3.99 16.69
CA MET A 60 16.65 4.52 17.76
C MET A 60 16.07 4.27 19.16
N LYS A 61 14.75 4.40 19.31
CA LYS A 61 14.07 4.11 20.58
C LYS A 61 14.15 2.63 20.95
N GLN A 62 14.04 1.73 19.97
CA GLN A 62 14.18 0.29 20.18
C GLN A 62 15.61 -0.07 20.58
N GLU A 63 16.62 0.47 19.88
CA GLU A 63 18.03 0.27 20.18
C GLU A 63 18.39 0.77 21.58
N ALA A 64 17.91 1.96 21.97
CA ALA A 64 18.16 2.50 23.30
C ALA A 64 17.59 1.60 24.42
N LEU A 65 16.39 1.03 24.21
CA LEU A 65 15.79 0.08 25.16
C LEU A 65 16.59 -1.22 25.24
N LEU A 66 17.02 -1.77 24.10
CA LEU A 66 17.84 -2.97 24.04
C LEU A 66 19.20 -2.76 24.72
N ALA A 67 19.85 -1.62 24.48
CA ALA A 67 21.11 -1.25 25.13
C ALA A 67 20.96 -1.17 26.65
N ALA A 68 19.90 -0.51 27.14
CA ALA A 68 19.61 -0.44 28.57
C ALA A 68 19.34 -1.81 29.19
N ILE A 69 18.63 -2.71 28.50
CA ILE A 69 18.42 -4.10 28.96
C ILE A 69 19.75 -4.84 29.03
N SER A 70 20.57 -4.76 27.98
CA SER A 70 21.89 -5.39 27.93
C SER A 70 22.81 -4.89 29.05
N GLU A 71 22.76 -3.60 29.38
CA GLU A 71 23.50 -3.04 30.51
C GLU A 71 23.03 -3.65 31.85
N LYS A 72 21.71 -3.82 32.04
CA LYS A 72 21.17 -4.48 33.24
C LYS A 72 21.60 -5.94 33.34
N ASP A 73 21.59 -6.68 32.23
CA ASP A 73 22.04 -8.07 32.19
C ASP A 73 23.54 -8.20 32.51
N ALA A 74 24.38 -7.31 31.96
CA ALA A 74 25.81 -7.25 32.30
C ALA A 74 26.04 -6.98 33.79
N ASN A 75 25.30 -6.02 34.37
CA ASN A 75 25.41 -5.68 35.80
C ASN A 75 24.95 -6.84 36.70
N ILE A 76 23.87 -7.56 36.33
CA ILE A 76 23.42 -8.75 37.05
C ILE A 76 24.51 -9.83 37.02
N ALA A 77 25.05 -10.13 35.84
CA ALA A 77 26.10 -11.14 35.69
C ALA A 77 27.35 -10.79 36.52
N LEU A 78 27.78 -9.53 36.50
CA LEU A 78 28.91 -9.06 37.31
C LEU A 78 28.66 -9.23 38.81
N LEU A 79 27.48 -8.89 39.32
CA LEU A 79 27.14 -9.04 40.73
C LEU A 79 27.00 -10.51 41.16
N GLU A 80 26.46 -11.37 40.30
CA GLU A 80 26.33 -12.81 40.53
C GLU A 80 27.71 -13.49 40.56
N LEU A 81 28.66 -13.06 39.72
CA LEU A 81 30.04 -13.57 39.70
C LEU A 81 30.90 -13.05 40.86
N SER A 82 30.74 -11.77 41.24
CA SER A 82 31.59 -11.12 42.25
C SER A 82 31.16 -11.37 43.69
N SER A 83 29.93 -11.84 43.92
CA SER A 83 29.36 -11.95 45.26
C SER A 83 28.39 -13.13 45.39
N SER A 84 28.93 -14.29 45.72
CA SER A 84 28.11 -15.41 46.20
C SER A 84 27.82 -15.25 47.69
N LYS A 85 26.55 -14.96 48.06
CA LYS A 85 25.94 -15.06 49.41
C LYS A 85 25.87 -13.81 50.30
N LYS A 86 26.21 -12.59 49.84
CA LYS A 86 25.94 -11.36 50.61
C LYS A 86 24.48 -10.91 50.41
N LYS A 87 23.72 -10.77 51.52
CA LYS A 87 22.31 -10.33 51.50
C LYS A 87 22.09 -9.02 50.72
N LYS A 88 22.98 -8.04 50.89
CA LYS A 88 22.92 -6.74 50.18
C LYS A 88 23.05 -6.89 48.66
N THR A 89 23.96 -7.75 48.19
CA THR A 89 24.17 -7.99 46.76
C THR A 89 23.00 -8.76 46.14
N GLN A 90 22.38 -9.66 46.89
CA GLN A 90 21.19 -10.38 46.41
C GLN A 90 19.95 -9.47 46.30
N GLU A 91 19.84 -8.48 47.18
CA GLU A 91 18.81 -7.44 47.13
C GLU A 91 19.00 -6.52 45.90
N GLU A 92 20.24 -6.13 45.61
CA GLU A 92 20.61 -5.34 44.43
C GLU A 92 20.36 -6.09 43.12
N VAL A 93 20.73 -7.38 43.04
CA VAL A 93 20.39 -8.24 41.89
C VAL A 93 18.87 -8.35 41.70
N SER A 94 18.11 -8.48 42.80
CA SER A 94 16.65 -8.55 42.75
C SER A 94 16.05 -7.23 42.26
N GLN A 95 16.61 -6.08 42.63
CA GLN A 95 16.21 -4.78 42.11
C GLN A 95 16.50 -4.64 40.61
N LEU A 96 17.71 -5.00 40.17
CA LEU A 96 18.10 -4.94 38.75
C LEU A 96 17.21 -5.84 37.87
N LYS A 97 16.84 -7.02 38.36
CA LYS A 97 15.88 -7.90 37.66
C LYS A 97 14.53 -7.23 37.46
N ARG A 98 13.97 -6.58 38.50
CA ARG A 98 12.71 -5.84 38.38
C ARG A 98 12.82 -4.64 37.42
N GLU A 99 13.94 -3.93 37.44
CA GLU A 99 14.18 -2.81 36.50
C GLU A 99 14.28 -3.32 35.06
N LYS A 100 14.95 -4.45 34.83
CA LYS A 100 15.01 -5.11 33.52
C LYS A 100 13.62 -5.52 33.04
N ASP A 101 12.82 -6.15 33.89
CA ASP A 101 11.47 -6.60 33.52
C ASP A 101 10.59 -5.42 33.07
N ARG A 102 10.74 -4.25 33.70
CA ARG A 102 10.08 -3.02 33.27
C ARG A 102 10.56 -2.55 31.89
N LEU A 103 11.86 -2.58 31.62
CA LEU A 103 12.41 -2.22 30.31
C LEU A 103 11.96 -3.20 29.21
N VAL A 104 11.90 -4.49 29.51
CA VAL A 104 11.37 -5.53 28.59
C VAL A 104 9.90 -5.28 28.29
N GLN A 105 9.09 -4.92 29.28
CA GLN A 105 7.70 -4.54 29.06
C GLN A 105 7.59 -3.29 28.16
N GLN A 106 8.43 -2.27 28.39
CA GLN A 106 8.47 -1.08 27.53
C GLN A 106 8.87 -1.41 26.09
N LEU A 107 9.83 -2.32 25.88
CA LEU A 107 10.24 -2.79 24.56
C LEU A 107 9.09 -3.51 23.83
N LYS A 108 8.38 -4.39 24.52
CA LYS A 108 7.20 -5.07 23.96
C LYS A 108 6.13 -4.06 23.55
N GLN A 109 5.82 -3.10 24.42
CA GLN A 109 4.84 -2.05 24.11
C GLN A 109 5.30 -1.18 22.93
N GLN A 110 6.59 -0.82 22.88
CA GLN A 110 7.14 -0.05 21.76
C GLN A 110 7.03 -0.83 20.45
N THR A 111 7.32 -2.13 20.46
CA THR A 111 7.23 -2.98 19.26
C THR A 111 5.79 -3.05 18.74
N GLN A 112 4.82 -3.24 19.65
CA GLN A 112 3.40 -3.26 19.32
C GLN A 112 2.93 -1.89 18.78
N ASN A 113 3.35 -0.79 19.41
CA ASN A 113 3.01 0.55 18.97
C ASN A 113 3.61 0.88 17.60
N ARG A 114 4.84 0.42 17.33
CA ARG A 114 5.48 0.56 16.02
C ARG A 114 4.67 -0.14 14.95
N MET A 115 4.28 -1.40 15.17
CA MET A 115 3.47 -2.16 14.22
C MET A 115 2.13 -1.47 13.92
N LYS A 116 1.45 -0.98 14.97
CA LYS A 116 0.19 -0.24 14.79
C LYS A 116 0.37 1.04 13.97
N LEU A 117 1.39 1.84 14.28
CA LEU A 117 1.67 3.07 13.53
C LEU A 117 2.07 2.78 12.08
N MET A 118 2.81 1.71 11.81
CA MET A 118 3.16 1.34 10.43
C MET A 118 1.93 0.93 9.61
N ALA A 119 0.95 0.26 10.23
CA ALA A 119 -0.31 -0.08 9.58
C ALA A 119 -1.13 1.19 9.27
N ASP A 120 -1.28 2.10 10.24
CA ASP A 120 -2.07 3.32 10.09
C ASP A 120 -1.50 4.30 9.03
N ASN A 121 -0.20 4.21 8.68
CA ASN A 121 0.43 5.07 7.65
C ASN A 121 0.34 4.50 6.22
N TYR A 122 -0.01 3.22 6.03
CA TYR A 122 -0.15 2.61 4.70
C TYR A 122 -1.46 3.00 4.01
N GLU A 123 -2.54 3.25 4.78
CA GLU A 123 -3.84 3.66 4.23
C GLU A 123 -3.84 5.08 3.63
N ASP A 124 -2.97 5.98 4.11
CA ASP A 124 -2.82 7.34 3.56
C ASP A 124 -2.24 7.35 2.12
N ASP A 125 -1.46 6.32 1.77
CA ASP A 125 -0.82 6.17 0.45
C ASP A 125 -1.80 5.62 -0.61
N HIS A 126 -2.73 4.74 -0.21
CA HIS A 126 -3.76 4.18 -1.08
C HIS A 126 -4.91 5.16 -1.39
N LEU A 127 -5.11 6.18 -0.55
CA LEU A 127 -6.10 7.24 -0.80
C LEU A 127 -5.57 8.35 -1.73
N ARG A 128 -4.28 8.33 -2.08
CA ARG A 128 -3.63 9.39 -2.89
C ARG A 128 -2.90 8.89 -4.14
N THR A 129 -2.89 7.59 -4.40
CA THR A 129 -2.58 7.02 -5.73
C THR A 129 -3.75 7.14 -6.71
N ALA A 130 -4.75 7.99 -6.41
CA ALA A 130 -5.62 8.53 -7.45
C ALA A 130 -4.75 9.43 -8.36
N PRO A 131 -4.68 9.17 -9.68
CA PRO A 131 -3.85 9.95 -10.57
C PRO A 131 -4.31 11.41 -10.54
N ASP A 132 -3.33 12.30 -10.47
CA ASP A 132 -3.43 13.74 -10.54
C ASP A 132 -4.59 14.23 -11.40
N GLN A 133 -5.44 15.07 -10.80
CA GLN A 133 -6.32 15.98 -11.54
C GLN A 133 -5.49 17.11 -12.16
N THR A 134 -4.55 16.76 -13.04
CA THR A 134 -4.26 17.65 -14.15
C THR A 134 -5.36 17.43 -15.18
N ASN A 135 -5.81 18.50 -15.81
CA ASN A 135 -6.91 18.51 -16.79
C ASN A 135 -6.53 17.79 -18.11
N HIS A 136 -5.71 16.74 -18.03
CA HIS A 136 -5.31 15.85 -19.11
C HIS A 136 -5.77 14.46 -18.74
N LYS A 137 -6.88 14.06 -19.36
CA LYS A 137 -7.38 12.70 -19.31
C LYS A 137 -6.23 11.75 -19.70
N PRO A 138 -5.91 10.71 -18.89
CA PRO A 138 -4.82 9.79 -19.22
C PRO A 138 -5.03 9.23 -20.62
N SER A 139 -3.98 9.18 -21.43
CA SER A 139 -4.06 8.60 -22.77
C SER A 139 -4.43 7.11 -22.65
N PRO A 140 -5.20 6.54 -23.61
CA PRO A 140 -5.55 5.12 -23.60
C PRO A 140 -4.36 4.20 -23.33
N ASP A 141 -3.21 4.49 -23.96
CA ASP A 141 -1.96 3.74 -23.83
C ASP A 141 -1.38 3.71 -22.41
N GLN A 142 -1.72 4.69 -21.56
CA GLN A 142 -1.25 4.75 -20.16
C GLN A 142 -2.14 3.93 -19.22
N MET A 143 -3.37 3.59 -19.63
CA MET A 143 -4.34 2.86 -18.80
C MET A 143 -4.30 1.34 -19.02
N ILE A 144 -3.87 0.90 -20.20
CA ILE A 144 -3.79 -0.52 -20.56
C ILE A 144 -2.77 -1.29 -19.70
N PRO A 145 -1.54 -0.81 -19.43
CA PRO A 145 -0.58 -1.58 -18.64
C PRO A 145 -1.04 -1.88 -17.20
N PRO A 146 -1.62 -0.93 -16.44
CA PRO A 146 -2.22 -1.22 -15.13
C PRO A 146 -3.33 -2.28 -15.18
N LEU A 147 -4.22 -2.21 -16.18
CA LEU A 147 -5.29 -3.19 -16.39
C LEU A 147 -4.74 -4.61 -16.60
N LEU A 148 -3.73 -4.75 -17.47
CA LEU A 148 -3.08 -6.04 -17.72
C LEU A 148 -2.34 -6.56 -16.47
N ALA A 149 -1.72 -5.68 -15.69
CA ALA A 149 -1.08 -6.08 -14.44
C ALA A 149 -2.10 -6.60 -13.40
N LEU A 150 -3.25 -5.93 -13.28
CA LEU A 150 -4.35 -6.34 -12.42
C LEU A 150 -4.94 -7.68 -12.87
N SER A 151 -5.16 -7.87 -14.17
CA SER A 151 -5.57 -9.15 -14.78
C SER A 151 -4.67 -10.31 -14.38
N GLN A 152 -3.35 -10.13 -14.58
CA GLN A 152 -2.37 -11.17 -14.33
C GLN A 152 -2.32 -11.52 -12.84
N THR A 153 -2.41 -10.50 -11.98
CA THR A 153 -2.45 -10.68 -10.53
C THR A 153 -3.71 -11.45 -10.11
N ARG A 154 -4.88 -11.07 -10.63
CA ARG A 154 -6.15 -11.76 -10.39
C ARG A 154 -6.09 -13.22 -10.87
N SER A 155 -5.50 -13.49 -12.03
CA SER A 155 -5.33 -14.84 -12.57
C SER A 155 -4.44 -15.72 -11.68
N LYS A 156 -3.31 -15.18 -11.20
CA LYS A 156 -2.44 -15.87 -10.24
C LYS A 156 -3.18 -16.15 -8.93
N LEU A 157 -3.94 -15.18 -8.42
CA LEU A 157 -4.72 -15.34 -7.20
C LEU A 157 -5.81 -16.40 -7.35
N LYS A 158 -6.51 -16.46 -8.49
CA LYS A 158 -7.47 -17.52 -8.80
C LYS A 158 -6.83 -18.91 -8.76
N LEU A 159 -5.65 -19.06 -9.38
CA LEU A 159 -4.90 -20.32 -9.36
C LEU A 159 -4.48 -20.71 -7.93
N TYR A 160 -4.04 -19.75 -7.14
CA TYR A 160 -3.68 -19.97 -5.74
C TYR A 160 -4.87 -20.44 -4.90
N ILE A 161 -6.01 -19.77 -5.01
CA ILE A 161 -7.24 -20.15 -4.31
C ILE A 161 -7.71 -21.54 -4.77
N ALA A 162 -7.64 -21.84 -6.07
CA ALA A 162 -8.00 -23.16 -6.59
C ALA A 162 -7.11 -24.25 -5.99
N HIS A 163 -5.80 -24.04 -5.94
CA HIS A 163 -4.87 -24.98 -5.33
C HIS A 163 -5.16 -25.22 -3.84
N LEU A 164 -5.40 -24.14 -3.07
CA LEU A 164 -5.80 -24.27 -1.66
C LEU A 164 -7.13 -25.03 -1.51
N THR A 165 -8.07 -24.79 -2.41
CA THR A 165 -9.37 -25.46 -2.42
C THR A 165 -9.22 -26.96 -2.66
N ASP A 166 -8.36 -27.36 -3.60
CA ASP A 166 -8.06 -28.77 -3.88
C ASP A 166 -7.42 -29.46 -2.67
N LEU A 167 -6.43 -28.81 -2.03
CA LEU A 167 -5.80 -29.33 -0.80
C LEU A 167 -6.80 -29.50 0.34
N CYS A 168 -7.77 -28.58 0.47
CA CYS A 168 -8.84 -28.71 1.44
C CYS A 168 -9.78 -29.86 1.09
N HIS A 169 -10.13 -30.02 -0.19
CA HIS A 169 -11.03 -31.06 -0.65
C HIS A 169 -10.47 -32.47 -0.42
N ASP A 170 -9.16 -32.65 -0.64
CA ASP A 170 -8.46 -33.92 -0.37
C ASP A 170 -8.44 -34.30 1.11
N ARG A 171 -8.56 -33.31 2.01
CA ARG A 171 -8.56 -33.49 3.47
C ARG A 171 -9.96 -33.71 4.01
N ASP A 172 -10.84 -32.74 3.78
CA ASP A 172 -12.25 -32.78 4.13
C ASP A 172 -13.02 -31.77 3.26
N PRO A 173 -13.89 -32.24 2.34
CA PRO A 173 -14.71 -31.38 1.48
C PRO A 173 -15.62 -30.40 2.21
N SER A 174 -15.92 -30.64 3.48
CA SER A 174 -16.82 -29.79 4.28
C SER A 174 -16.17 -28.49 4.77
N ILE A 175 -14.83 -28.41 4.80
CA ILE A 175 -14.09 -27.25 5.34
C ILE A 175 -14.50 -25.94 4.67
N LEU A 176 -14.58 -25.94 3.33
CA LEU A 176 -14.92 -24.75 2.54
C LEU A 176 -16.40 -24.67 2.16
N SER A 177 -17.25 -25.58 2.65
CA SER A 177 -18.67 -25.67 2.27
C SER A 177 -19.50 -24.42 2.62
N MET A 178 -19.04 -23.64 3.60
CA MET A 178 -19.67 -22.39 4.03
C MET A 178 -19.23 -21.17 3.21
N LEU A 179 -18.22 -21.31 2.35
CA LEU A 179 -17.68 -20.22 1.56
C LEU A 179 -18.24 -20.29 0.13
N THR A 180 -18.74 -19.15 -0.36
CA THR A 180 -19.22 -19.01 -1.74
C THR A 180 -18.25 -18.11 -2.51
N PRO A 181 -17.67 -18.58 -3.64
CA PRO A 181 -16.79 -17.75 -4.44
C PRO A 181 -17.56 -16.60 -5.11
N PRO A 182 -16.90 -15.45 -5.36
CA PRO A 182 -17.48 -14.37 -6.16
C PRO A 182 -17.88 -14.83 -7.56
N SER A 183 -18.88 -14.19 -8.17
CA SER A 183 -19.42 -14.60 -9.48
C SER A 183 -18.38 -14.60 -10.59
N HIS A 184 -17.43 -13.66 -10.58
CA HIS A 184 -16.34 -13.54 -11.55
C HIS A 184 -15.16 -14.49 -11.29
N TYR A 185 -15.19 -15.28 -10.22
CA TYR A 185 -14.13 -16.23 -9.89
C TYR A 185 -13.90 -17.25 -11.01
N HIS A 186 -15.00 -17.79 -11.55
CA HIS A 186 -14.98 -18.83 -12.57
C HIS A 186 -14.82 -18.32 -14.00
N HIS A 187 -14.88 -17.00 -14.20
CA HIS A 187 -14.73 -16.39 -15.51
C HIS A 187 -13.28 -15.99 -15.73
N GLY A 188 -12.65 -16.52 -16.77
CA GLY A 188 -11.33 -16.08 -17.23
C GLY A 188 -11.45 -14.85 -18.11
N ASP A 189 -10.33 -14.16 -18.29
CA ASP A 189 -10.26 -13.10 -19.29
C ASP A 189 -10.34 -13.68 -20.70
N PRO A 190 -11.03 -13.01 -21.65
CA PRO A 190 -11.03 -13.41 -23.06
C PRO A 190 -9.61 -13.52 -23.61
N GLU A 191 -9.37 -14.49 -24.50
CA GLU A 191 -8.05 -14.67 -25.15
C GLU A 191 -7.59 -13.41 -25.89
N ASP A 192 -8.53 -12.63 -26.44
CA ASP A 192 -8.28 -11.40 -27.19
C ASP A 192 -8.40 -10.13 -26.32
N TRP A 193 -8.42 -10.25 -24.98
CA TRP A 193 -8.71 -9.10 -24.10
C TRP A 193 -7.73 -7.95 -24.27
N GLU A 194 -6.44 -8.23 -24.43
CA GLU A 194 -5.42 -7.20 -24.64
C GLU A 194 -5.64 -6.44 -25.96
N GLU A 195 -6.03 -7.14 -27.03
CA GLU A 195 -6.35 -6.51 -28.31
C GLU A 195 -7.63 -5.67 -28.23
N ASP A 196 -8.59 -6.10 -27.42
CA ASP A 196 -9.85 -5.38 -27.20
C ASP A 196 -9.64 -4.12 -26.35
N LEU A 197 -8.76 -4.16 -25.35
CA LEU A 197 -8.35 -2.99 -24.58
C LEU A 197 -7.74 -1.89 -25.47
N GLN A 198 -6.97 -2.27 -26.49
CA GLN A 198 -6.39 -1.31 -27.45
C GLN A 198 -7.44 -0.61 -28.33
N LYS A 199 -8.64 -1.19 -28.48
CA LYS A 199 -9.74 -0.65 -29.29
C LYS A 199 -10.71 0.22 -28.48
N MET A 200 -10.60 0.22 -27.15
CA MET A 200 -11.53 0.92 -26.25
C MET A 200 -11.25 2.42 -26.15
N THR A 201 -12.30 3.21 -25.91
CA THR A 201 -12.13 4.63 -25.54
C THR A 201 -11.66 4.79 -24.11
N VAL A 202 -11.14 5.96 -23.76
CA VAL A 202 -10.67 6.23 -22.39
C VAL A 202 -11.79 6.05 -21.36
N GLU A 203 -13.03 6.47 -21.66
CA GLU A 203 -14.20 6.27 -20.78
C GLU A 203 -14.56 4.78 -20.60
N GLN A 204 -14.24 3.94 -21.58
CA GLN A 204 -14.45 2.50 -21.48
C GLN A 204 -13.35 1.88 -20.63
N LEU A 205 -12.08 2.26 -20.87
CA LEU A 205 -10.94 1.81 -20.07
C LEU A 205 -11.05 2.23 -18.60
N GLU A 206 -11.54 3.44 -18.30
CA GLU A 206 -11.81 3.90 -16.93
C GLU A 206 -12.84 3.00 -16.21
N ARG A 207 -13.90 2.60 -16.92
CA ARG A 207 -14.93 1.70 -16.37
C ARG A 207 -14.40 0.28 -16.19
N GLU A 208 -13.66 -0.23 -17.15
CA GLU A 208 -13.02 -1.55 -17.03
C GLU A 208 -12.03 -1.60 -15.88
N LEU A 209 -11.30 -0.49 -15.64
CA LEU A 209 -10.37 -0.40 -14.52
C LEU A 209 -11.10 -0.45 -13.18
N GLU A 210 -12.17 0.32 -13.02
CA GLU A 210 -13.00 0.30 -11.81
C GLU A 210 -13.60 -1.10 -11.55
N VAL A 211 -14.06 -1.78 -12.60
CA VAL A 211 -14.56 -3.17 -12.50
C VAL A 211 -13.43 -4.12 -12.09
N CYS A 212 -12.27 -4.05 -12.74
CA CYS A 212 -11.12 -4.90 -12.44
C CYS A 212 -10.61 -4.71 -11.01
N GLU A 213 -10.54 -3.46 -10.52
CA GLU A 213 -10.14 -3.15 -9.15
C GLU A 213 -11.13 -3.70 -8.13
N LYS A 214 -12.43 -3.50 -8.38
CA LYS A 214 -13.49 -4.04 -7.53
C LYS A 214 -13.44 -5.56 -7.47
N GLU A 215 -13.37 -6.22 -8.62
CA GLU A 215 -13.30 -7.68 -8.73
C GLU A 215 -12.04 -8.25 -8.08
N SER A 216 -10.91 -7.55 -8.21
CA SER A 216 -9.65 -7.91 -7.55
C SER A 216 -9.79 -7.83 -6.03
N GLY A 217 -10.44 -6.77 -5.52
CA GLY A 217 -10.75 -6.61 -4.10
C GLY A 217 -11.64 -7.73 -3.55
N GLU A 218 -12.77 -8.02 -4.22
CA GLU A 218 -13.67 -9.12 -3.83
C GLU A 218 -12.97 -10.48 -3.85
N LEU A 219 -12.06 -10.70 -4.82
CA LEU A 219 -11.29 -11.92 -4.90
C LEU A 219 -10.25 -12.03 -3.77
N GLN A 220 -9.58 -10.93 -3.43
CA GLN A 220 -8.64 -10.88 -2.32
C GLN A 220 -9.32 -11.14 -0.97
N GLU A 221 -10.52 -10.58 -0.76
CA GLU A 221 -11.33 -10.85 0.42
C GLU A 221 -11.71 -12.34 0.50
N TYR A 222 -12.13 -12.93 -0.63
CA TYR A 222 -12.43 -14.36 -0.69
C TYR A 222 -11.20 -15.23 -0.39
N ALA A 223 -10.02 -14.88 -0.92
CA ALA A 223 -8.77 -15.56 -0.62
C ALA A 223 -8.46 -15.54 0.87
N ASN A 224 -8.65 -14.39 1.53
CA ASN A 224 -8.43 -14.24 2.95
C ASN A 224 -9.40 -15.10 3.76
N LEU A 225 -10.67 -15.18 3.37
CA LEU A 225 -11.67 -16.05 4.01
C LEU A 225 -11.29 -17.53 3.87
N VAL A 226 -10.81 -17.95 2.70
CA VAL A 226 -10.31 -19.32 2.47
C VAL A 226 -9.13 -19.61 3.38
N LEU A 227 -8.12 -18.72 3.43
CA LEU A 227 -6.95 -18.88 4.29
C LEU A 227 -7.32 -18.94 5.77
N GLN A 228 -8.28 -18.11 6.21
CA GLN A 228 -8.77 -18.11 7.58
C GLN A 228 -9.47 -19.43 7.93
N GLN A 229 -10.34 -19.92 7.04
CA GLN A 229 -10.99 -21.20 7.22
C GLN A 229 -9.96 -22.35 7.28
N ILE A 230 -8.93 -22.31 6.45
CA ILE A 230 -7.84 -23.31 6.51
C ILE A 230 -7.11 -23.20 7.84
N SER A 231 -6.78 -22.00 8.31
CA SER A 231 -6.11 -21.79 9.59
C SER A 231 -6.91 -22.36 10.77
N ASP A 232 -8.25 -22.26 10.72
CA ASP A 232 -9.13 -22.68 11.81
C ASP A 232 -9.33 -24.20 11.84
N TYR A 233 -9.38 -24.86 10.67
CA TYR A 233 -9.75 -26.29 10.58
C TYR A 233 -8.57 -27.21 10.21
N CYS A 234 -7.59 -26.76 9.43
CA CYS A 234 -6.45 -27.54 8.91
C CYS A 234 -5.18 -26.69 8.73
N PRO A 235 -4.57 -26.17 9.82
CA PRO A 235 -3.42 -25.26 9.73
C PRO A 235 -2.16 -25.90 9.12
N ASP A 236 -2.07 -27.24 9.11
CA ASP A 236 -0.97 -27.98 8.49
C ASP A 236 -0.91 -27.81 6.96
N ILE A 237 -2.05 -27.50 6.32
CA ILE A 237 -2.09 -27.16 4.88
C ILE A 237 -1.32 -25.85 4.62
N LEU A 238 -1.46 -24.86 5.51
CA LEU A 238 -0.71 -23.59 5.37
C LEU A 238 0.79 -23.82 5.54
N GLU A 239 1.20 -24.69 6.47
CA GLU A 239 2.60 -25.06 6.66
C GLU A 239 3.18 -25.76 5.42
N GLN A 240 2.41 -26.66 4.79
CA GLN A 240 2.81 -27.32 3.54
C GLN A 240 3.01 -26.32 2.40
N VAL A 241 2.09 -25.36 2.25
CA VAL A 241 2.18 -24.32 1.21
C VAL A 241 3.38 -23.40 1.45
N VAL A 242 3.63 -22.98 2.70
CA VAL A 242 4.78 -22.15 3.05
C VAL A 242 6.09 -22.89 2.75
N ASN A 243 6.21 -24.16 3.16
CA ASN A 243 7.41 -24.95 2.89
C ASN A 243 7.65 -25.13 1.37
N ALA A 244 6.59 -25.38 0.58
CA ALA A 244 6.70 -25.50 -0.86
C ALA A 244 7.14 -24.19 -1.54
N LEU A 245 6.72 -23.03 -1.02
CA LEU A 245 7.15 -21.72 -1.50
C LEU A 245 8.61 -21.41 -1.12
N GLU A 246 9.05 -21.84 0.05
CA GLU A 246 10.44 -21.71 0.51
C GLU A 246 11.40 -22.61 -0.28
N GLU A 247 10.97 -23.81 -0.67
CA GLU A 247 11.74 -24.73 -1.52
C GLU A 247 11.80 -24.31 -3.00
N SER A 248 10.90 -23.43 -3.43
CA SER A 248 10.80 -22.93 -4.82
C SER A 248 11.58 -21.62 -5.07
N CYS A 249 12.24 -21.06 -4.04
CA CYS A 249 13.09 -19.86 -4.10
C CYS A 249 14.58 -20.21 -4.11
#